data_AF-A0A5M7B723-F1
#
_entry.id   AF-A0A5M7B723-F1
#
_cell.length_a   1.000
_cell.length_b   1.000
_cell.length_c   1.000
_cell.angle_alpha   90.00
_cell.angle_beta   90.00
_cell.angle_gamma   90.00
#
_symmetry.space_group_name_H-M   'P 1'
#
loop_
_entity.id
_entity.type
_entity.pdbx_description
1 polymer ?
#
loop_
_entity_poly.entity_id
_entity_poly.type
_entity_poly.pdbx_seq_one_letter_code
_entity_poly.pdbx_strand_id
1 'polypeptide(L)'
;MFCYVKAFSQSDTIYLDELDNTVSKTKFYTKEQSSIYSGTRYSTDTLVLQTLRLNYVYDKMPLYSKERLFNFLSSNYKLDTTKTIVIHYTNTLKNPKDYPNRTPVYKFDSLNNTYKLLKHHNAGNLDLNLGISRHMHAQNYSAIMYGYKQCIKYHRKKKEELSVLHLYAKNEGFPLEEKGLEWYLDKNQFIRGFFKKFNMVFNIVIIQPNGEFYAQYSGSKYDYDTVITPYKWGVHKTEFLREIELLNED
;
A
#
# COMPACT_ATOMS: atom_id res chain seq x y z
N MET A 1 56.01 -13.69 6.39
CA MET A 1 55.04 -13.13 5.42
C MET A 1 53.67 -13.67 5.79
N PHE A 2 52.84 -12.90 6.50
CA PHE A 2 51.52 -13.33 6.94
C PHE A 2 50.50 -12.99 5.85
N CYS A 3 49.98 -14.00 5.16
CA CYS A 3 48.86 -13.83 4.23
C CYS A 3 47.58 -13.61 5.04
N TYR A 4 47.10 -12.37 5.06
CA TYR A 4 45.81 -11.99 5.63
C TYR A 4 44.70 -12.49 4.69
N VAL A 5 44.22 -13.70 4.91
CA VAL A 5 43.02 -14.20 4.21
C VAL A 5 41.83 -13.48 4.83
N LYS A 6 41.32 -12.46 4.13
CA LYS A 6 39.98 -11.92 4.45
C LYS A 6 38.97 -13.01 4.08
N ALA A 7 38.60 -13.83 5.06
CA ALA A 7 37.42 -14.67 4.97
C ALA A 7 36.21 -13.72 4.94
N PHE A 8 35.75 -13.38 3.74
CA PHE A 8 34.45 -12.75 3.58
C PHE A 8 33.41 -13.82 3.91
N SER A 9 32.78 -13.68 5.07
CA SER A 9 31.59 -14.46 5.40
C SER A 9 30.54 -14.18 4.33
N GLN A 10 30.24 -15.18 3.50
CA GLN A 10 29.16 -15.10 2.54
C GLN A 10 27.86 -15.06 3.35
N SER A 11 27.10 -13.96 3.27
CA SER A 11 25.81 -13.88 3.97
C SER A 11 24.80 -14.78 3.28
N ASP A 12 24.18 -15.68 4.03
CA ASP A 12 23.14 -16.54 3.51
C ASP A 12 21.93 -15.68 3.13
N THR A 13 21.36 -15.91 1.95
CA THR A 13 20.14 -15.20 1.52
C THR A 13 18.95 -16.14 1.60
N ILE A 14 17.98 -15.78 2.45
CA ILE A 14 16.69 -16.48 2.56
C ILE A 14 15.64 -15.69 1.78
N TYR A 15 14.92 -16.39 0.91
CA TYR A 15 13.83 -15.85 0.11
C TYR A 15 12.51 -16.36 0.66
N LEU A 16 11.63 -15.46 1.07
CA LEU A 16 10.31 -15.77 1.61
C LEU A 16 9.21 -15.29 0.66
N ASP A 17 8.15 -16.09 0.53
CA ASP A 17 6.92 -15.71 -0.16
C ASP A 17 6.01 -14.81 0.71
N GLU A 18 4.84 -14.49 0.20
CA GLU A 18 3.83 -13.67 0.88
C GLU A 18 3.23 -14.29 2.15
N LEU A 19 3.45 -15.59 2.37
CA LEU A 19 3.02 -16.34 3.55
C LEU A 19 4.20 -16.64 4.50
N ASP A 20 5.35 -15.99 4.30
CA ASP A 20 6.60 -16.21 5.03
C ASP A 20 7.18 -17.63 4.88
N ASN A 21 6.81 -18.37 3.83
CA ASN A 21 7.43 -19.66 3.51
C ASN A 21 8.70 -19.47 2.70
N THR A 22 9.71 -20.32 2.92
CA THR A 22 10.93 -20.30 2.11
C THR A 22 10.66 -20.78 0.69
N VAL A 23 11.12 -20.01 -0.29
CA VAL A 23 11.00 -20.32 -1.73
C VAL A 23 12.36 -20.26 -2.43
N SER A 24 12.43 -20.84 -3.64
CA SER A 24 13.64 -20.72 -4.46
C SER A 24 13.87 -19.27 -4.90
N LYS A 25 15.14 -18.90 -5.08
CA LYS A 25 15.55 -17.61 -5.64
C LYS A 25 14.83 -17.30 -6.96
N THR A 26 14.69 -18.31 -7.82
CA THR A 26 14.02 -18.17 -9.12
C THR A 26 12.53 -17.85 -8.94
N LYS A 27 11.81 -18.62 -8.12
CA LYS A 27 10.38 -18.39 -7.83
C LYS A 27 10.16 -16.99 -7.25
N PHE A 28 11.05 -16.57 -6.35
CA PHE A 28 11.03 -15.23 -5.77
C PHE A 28 11.10 -14.14 -6.84
N TYR A 29 12.13 -14.16 -7.70
CA TYR A 29 12.31 -13.13 -8.72
C TYR A 29 11.22 -13.14 -9.80
N THR A 30 10.71 -14.32 -10.17
CA THR A 30 9.56 -14.42 -11.09
C THR A 30 8.34 -13.69 -10.50
N LYS A 31 8.02 -13.94 -9.22
CA LYS A 31 6.93 -13.22 -8.53
C LYS A 31 7.20 -11.73 -8.41
N GLU A 32 8.40 -11.33 -7.98
CA GLU A 32 8.79 -9.92 -7.77
C GLU A 32 8.70 -9.07 -9.05
N GLN A 33 8.97 -9.66 -10.22
CA GLN A 33 8.86 -8.97 -11.51
C GLN A 33 7.40 -8.69 -11.93
N SER A 34 6.44 -9.38 -11.33
CA SER A 34 5.03 -9.13 -11.61
C SER A 34 4.56 -7.83 -10.93
N SER A 35 3.49 -7.25 -11.46
CA SER A 35 2.86 -6.07 -10.87
C SER A 35 2.12 -6.34 -9.54
N ILE A 36 1.90 -7.61 -9.23
CA ILE A 36 1.11 -8.07 -8.08
C ILE A 36 1.96 -8.09 -6.81
N TYR A 37 3.28 -8.30 -6.93
CA TYR A 37 4.16 -8.41 -5.78
C TYR A 37 5.09 -7.21 -5.65
N SER A 38 5.61 -7.03 -4.45
CA SER A 38 6.79 -6.20 -4.17
C SER A 38 7.73 -6.95 -3.23
N GLY A 39 9.03 -6.78 -3.45
CA GLY A 39 10.06 -7.33 -2.58
C GLY A 39 10.47 -6.36 -1.48
N THR A 40 10.76 -6.90 -0.30
CA THR A 40 11.46 -6.20 0.78
C THR A 40 12.74 -6.91 1.14
N ARG A 41 13.81 -6.16 1.36
CA ARG A 41 15.13 -6.70 1.72
C ARG A 41 15.53 -6.18 3.09
N TYR A 42 15.91 -7.10 3.96
CA TYR A 42 16.53 -6.84 5.24
C TYR A 42 17.91 -7.48 5.21
N SER A 43 18.94 -6.76 5.64
CA SER A 43 20.32 -7.26 5.64
C SER A 43 20.91 -7.08 7.02
N THR A 44 21.57 -8.11 7.54
CA THR A 44 22.48 -8.03 8.68
C THR A 44 23.88 -8.44 8.21
N ASP A 45 24.84 -8.52 9.14
CA ASP A 45 26.20 -8.97 8.82
C ASP A 45 26.25 -10.45 8.40
N THR A 46 25.29 -11.25 8.84
CA THR A 46 25.28 -12.71 8.65
C THR A 46 24.17 -13.20 7.74
N LEU A 47 23.09 -12.43 7.58
CA LEU A 47 21.87 -12.87 6.91
C LEU A 47 21.30 -11.79 6.01
N VAL A 48 20.89 -12.18 4.81
CA VAL A 48 20.02 -11.37 3.95
C VAL A 48 18.65 -12.04 3.89
N LEU A 49 17.61 -11.33 4.32
CA LEU A 49 16.23 -11.78 4.18
C LEU A 49 15.54 -10.99 3.08
N GLN A 50 15.00 -11.68 2.08
CA GLN A 50 14.15 -11.07 1.05
C GLN A 50 12.74 -11.64 1.18
N THR A 51 11.73 -10.78 1.33
CA THR A 51 10.34 -11.20 1.49
C THR A 51 9.45 -10.58 0.43
N LEU A 52 8.57 -11.39 -0.16
CA LEU A 52 7.54 -10.93 -1.08
C LEU A 52 6.30 -10.47 -0.31
N ARG A 53 5.60 -9.50 -0.90
CA ARG A 53 4.31 -9.03 -0.39
C ARG A 53 3.38 -8.73 -1.54
N LEU A 54 2.10 -9.04 -1.34
CA LEU A 54 1.06 -8.64 -2.29
C LEU A 54 0.85 -7.12 -2.21
N ASN A 55 0.87 -6.49 -3.38
CA ASN A 55 0.60 -5.08 -3.55
C ASN A 55 -0.88 -4.76 -3.35
N TYR A 56 -1.75 -5.70 -3.74
CA TYR A 56 -3.19 -5.63 -3.60
C TYR A 56 -3.80 -7.03 -3.64
N VAL A 57 -5.05 -7.16 -3.19
CA VAL A 57 -5.82 -8.42 -3.22
C VAL A 57 -7.25 -8.17 -3.67
N TYR A 58 -7.82 -9.15 -4.36
CA TYR A 58 -9.26 -9.30 -4.55
C TYR A 58 -9.76 -10.46 -3.71
N ASP A 59 -10.88 -10.29 -3.02
CA ASP A 59 -11.46 -11.33 -2.17
C ASP A 59 -12.96 -11.10 -1.95
N LYS A 60 -13.63 -12.01 -1.26
CA LYS A 60 -15.05 -11.92 -0.91
C LYS A 60 -15.27 -12.19 0.57
N MET A 61 -15.91 -11.25 1.25
CA MET A 61 -16.25 -11.42 2.66
C MET A 61 -17.31 -12.52 2.84
N PRO A 62 -17.19 -13.36 3.88
CA PRO A 62 -18.31 -14.17 4.35
C PRO A 62 -19.52 -13.31 4.69
N LEU A 63 -20.73 -13.83 4.51
CA LEU A 63 -21.98 -13.08 4.69
C LEU A 63 -22.07 -12.40 6.06
N TYR A 64 -21.78 -13.13 7.13
CA TYR A 64 -21.77 -12.60 8.50
C TYR A 64 -20.78 -11.43 8.69
N SER A 65 -19.55 -11.57 8.17
CA SER A 65 -18.54 -10.52 8.23
C SER A 65 -18.95 -9.28 7.44
N LYS A 66 -19.57 -9.47 6.27
CA LYS A 66 -20.12 -8.39 5.44
C LYS A 66 -21.21 -7.62 6.19
N GLU A 67 -22.19 -8.30 6.76
CA GLU A 67 -23.29 -7.67 7.50
C GLU A 67 -22.77 -6.88 8.71
N ARG A 68 -21.85 -7.47 9.48
CA ARG A 68 -21.23 -6.79 10.62
C ARG A 68 -20.49 -5.52 10.19
N LEU A 69 -19.70 -5.59 9.11
CA LEU A 69 -18.99 -4.43 8.58
C LEU A 69 -19.96 -3.37 8.06
N PHE A 70 -20.98 -3.76 7.30
CA PHE A 70 -21.93 -2.83 6.69
C PHE A 70 -22.76 -2.12 7.76
N ASN A 71 -23.21 -2.84 8.79
CA ASN A 71 -23.90 -2.25 9.93
C ASN A 71 -22.99 -1.26 10.67
N PHE A 72 -21.71 -1.61 10.86
CA PHE A 72 -20.74 -0.70 11.48
C PHE A 72 -20.54 0.57 10.65
N LEU A 73 -20.32 0.44 9.35
CA LEU A 73 -20.09 1.57 8.43
C LEU A 73 -21.32 2.48 8.33
N SER A 74 -22.51 1.91 8.19
CA SER A 74 -23.76 2.67 8.14
C SER A 74 -24.04 3.39 9.47
N SER A 75 -23.89 2.71 10.61
CA SER A 75 -24.21 3.29 11.92
C SER A 75 -23.22 4.35 12.38
N ASN A 76 -21.91 4.15 12.13
CA ASN A 76 -20.87 5.05 12.65
C ASN A 76 -20.50 6.17 11.67
N TYR A 77 -20.65 5.94 10.36
CA TYR A 77 -20.20 6.87 9.31
C TYR A 77 -21.30 7.24 8.32
N LYS A 78 -22.54 6.76 8.52
CA LYS A 78 -23.70 7.09 7.66
C LYS A 78 -23.48 6.75 6.18
N LEU A 79 -22.67 5.73 5.90
CA LEU A 79 -22.44 5.30 4.53
C LEU A 79 -23.65 4.54 3.99
N ASP A 80 -23.98 4.80 2.74
CA ASP A 80 -24.93 3.99 1.98
C ASP A 80 -24.20 2.73 1.49
N THR A 81 -24.54 1.60 2.09
CA THR A 81 -23.92 0.30 1.82
C THR A 81 -24.52 -0.43 0.61
N THR A 82 -25.52 0.17 -0.06
CA THR A 82 -26.03 -0.31 -1.34
C THR A 82 -25.17 0.15 -2.52
N LYS A 83 -24.31 1.15 -2.29
CA LYS A 83 -23.32 1.69 -3.22
C LYS A 83 -21.97 0.99 -3.05
N THR A 84 -21.09 1.16 -4.04
CA THR A 84 -19.68 0.77 -3.87
C THR A 84 -19.04 1.69 -2.85
N ILE A 85 -18.48 1.11 -1.78
CA ILE A 85 -17.83 1.86 -0.72
C ILE A 85 -16.34 1.99 -1.05
N VAL A 86 -15.80 3.20 -0.97
CA VAL A 86 -14.36 3.43 -1.06
C VAL A 86 -13.82 4.03 0.22
N ILE A 87 -12.84 3.35 0.81
CA ILE A 87 -12.19 3.76 2.05
C ILE A 87 -10.75 4.12 1.72
N HIS A 88 -10.40 5.39 1.92
CA HIS A 88 -9.02 5.85 1.93
C HIS A 88 -8.50 5.83 3.36
N TYR A 89 -7.35 5.21 3.59
CA TYR A 89 -6.79 5.05 4.93
C TYR A 89 -5.41 5.68 5.03
N THR A 90 -5.25 6.56 6.02
CA THR A 90 -3.99 7.21 6.31
C THR A 90 -3.57 6.88 7.74
N ASN A 91 -2.45 6.17 7.93
CA ASN A 91 -2.04 5.78 9.28
C ASN A 91 -1.83 7.00 10.21
N THR A 92 -1.22 8.08 9.70
CA THR A 92 -1.00 9.30 10.49
C THR A 92 -1.34 10.55 9.67
N LEU A 93 -2.25 11.37 10.19
CA LEU A 93 -2.45 12.74 9.71
C LEU A 93 -1.47 13.66 10.44
N LYS A 94 -0.35 13.99 9.79
CA LYS A 94 0.69 14.88 10.35
C LYS A 94 0.23 16.33 10.39
N ASN A 95 0.76 17.15 11.30
CA ASN A 95 0.49 18.59 11.28
C ASN A 95 0.89 19.19 9.91
N PRO A 96 0.09 20.10 9.31
CA PRO A 96 0.47 20.79 8.08
C PRO A 96 1.88 21.42 8.12
N LYS A 97 2.33 21.88 9.28
CA LYS A 97 3.67 22.46 9.50
C LYS A 97 4.81 21.45 9.44
N ASP A 98 4.52 20.16 9.63
CA ASP A 98 5.53 19.09 9.64
C ASP A 98 5.81 18.54 8.23
N TYR A 99 5.01 18.94 7.24
CA TYR A 99 5.29 18.58 5.85
C TYR A 99 6.42 19.44 5.29
N PRO A 100 7.29 18.87 4.45
CA PRO A 100 8.35 19.65 3.84
C PRO A 100 7.75 20.69 2.88
N ASN A 101 8.34 21.87 2.79
CA ASN A 101 7.86 22.95 1.91
C ASN A 101 7.93 22.56 0.40
N ARG A 102 8.79 21.62 0.06
CA ARG A 102 8.96 21.05 -1.29
C ARG A 102 8.91 19.53 -1.16
N THR A 103 8.74 18.81 -2.27
CA THR A 103 8.75 17.34 -2.28
C THR A 103 10.20 16.84 -2.35
N PRO A 104 10.89 16.54 -1.23
CA PRO A 104 12.23 16.00 -1.30
C PRO A 104 12.22 14.58 -1.84
N VAL A 105 13.35 14.17 -2.42
CA VAL A 105 13.63 12.77 -2.72
C VAL A 105 14.62 12.25 -1.68
N TYR A 106 14.17 11.28 -0.91
CA TYR A 106 15.00 10.52 0.04
C TYR A 106 15.53 9.27 -0.66
N LYS A 107 16.81 8.96 -0.48
CA LYS A 107 17.40 7.67 -0.83
C LYS A 107 17.75 6.89 0.43
N PHE A 108 17.44 5.60 0.42
CA PHE A 108 17.66 4.68 1.54
C PHE A 108 18.67 3.60 1.18
N ASP A 109 19.48 3.22 2.16
CA ASP A 109 20.34 2.03 2.07
C ASP A 109 19.52 0.73 2.30
N SER A 110 20.20 -0.41 2.39
CA SER A 110 19.59 -1.72 2.68
C SER A 110 19.09 -1.87 4.13
N LEU A 111 19.48 -0.96 5.03
CA LEU A 111 19.07 -0.90 6.43
C LEU A 111 17.98 0.16 6.68
N ASN A 112 17.47 0.77 5.61
CA ASN A 112 16.49 1.84 5.63
C ASN A 112 16.99 3.14 6.30
N ASN A 113 18.31 3.34 6.39
CA ASN A 113 18.87 4.63 6.80
C ASN A 113 18.81 5.63 5.64
N THR A 114 18.45 6.87 5.97
CA THR A 114 18.44 7.96 4.99
C THR A 114 19.84 8.53 4.84
N TYR A 115 20.44 8.46 3.64
CA TYR A 115 21.81 8.95 3.43
C TYR A 115 21.93 10.14 2.45
N LYS A 116 20.88 10.49 1.68
CA LYS A 116 20.91 11.65 0.78
C LYS A 116 19.55 12.32 0.54
N LEU A 117 19.49 13.63 0.75
CA LEU A 117 18.39 14.52 0.34
C LEU A 117 18.73 15.15 -1.01
N LEU A 118 18.03 14.77 -2.08
CA LEU A 118 18.19 15.47 -3.36
C LEU A 118 17.34 16.74 -3.36
N LYS A 119 18.00 17.90 -3.54
CA LYS A 119 17.33 19.21 -3.64
C LYS A 119 16.58 19.41 -4.97
N HIS A 120 16.78 18.54 -5.96
CA HIS A 120 16.19 18.62 -7.30
C HIS A 120 15.74 17.24 -7.83
N HIS A 121 14.73 17.26 -8.72
CA HIS A 121 14.09 16.13 -9.41
C HIS A 121 15.02 15.29 -10.33
N ASN A 122 16.34 15.36 -10.16
CA ASN A 122 17.23 14.43 -10.83
C ASN A 122 17.26 13.14 -10.01
N ALA A 123 16.23 12.31 -10.21
CA ALA A 123 16.27 10.89 -9.90
C ALA A 123 17.30 10.21 -10.83
N GLY A 124 18.58 10.59 -10.69
CA GLY A 124 19.67 9.88 -11.32
C GLY A 124 19.66 8.44 -10.85
N ASN A 125 19.96 7.54 -11.79
CA ASN A 125 19.95 6.08 -11.68
C ASN A 125 20.29 5.58 -10.27
N LEU A 126 19.52 4.59 -9.80
CA LEU A 126 19.84 3.82 -8.61
C LEU A 126 21.23 3.21 -8.79
N ASP A 127 22.21 3.65 -8.00
CA ASP A 127 23.53 3.03 -7.98
C ASP A 127 23.44 1.76 -7.13
N LEU A 128 23.13 0.65 -7.79
CA LEU A 128 22.99 -0.67 -7.17
C LEU A 128 24.29 -1.13 -6.49
N ASN A 129 25.45 -0.58 -6.86
CA ASN A 129 26.74 -0.91 -6.25
C ASN A 129 26.88 -0.36 -4.82
N LEU A 130 26.09 0.65 -4.44
CA LEU A 130 26.12 1.26 -3.10
C LEU A 130 25.11 0.63 -2.13
N GLY A 131 24.43 -0.45 -2.50
CA GLY A 131 23.39 -1.06 -1.66
C GLY A 131 22.14 -0.18 -1.49
N ILE A 132 21.94 0.79 -2.40
CA ILE A 132 20.77 1.67 -2.40
C ILE A 132 19.56 0.85 -2.80
N SER A 133 18.65 0.63 -1.84
CA SER A 133 17.52 -0.26 -2.07
C SER A 133 16.30 0.50 -2.61
N ARG A 134 16.11 1.76 -2.21
CA ARG A 134 14.84 2.49 -2.42
C ARG A 134 15.03 4.00 -2.52
N HIS A 135 14.09 4.66 -3.22
CA HIS A 135 13.90 6.10 -3.15
C HIS A 135 12.44 6.41 -2.78
N MET A 136 12.22 7.53 -2.10
CA MET A 136 10.89 8.01 -1.71
C MET A 136 10.75 9.49 -2.00
N HIS A 137 9.66 9.86 -2.65
CA HIS A 137 9.24 11.24 -2.78
C HIS A 137 8.36 11.57 -1.58
N ALA A 138 8.85 12.37 -0.62
CA ALA A 138 7.95 12.83 0.43
C ALA A 138 7.07 13.93 -0.12
N GLN A 139 5.77 13.79 0.03
CA GLN A 139 4.82 14.77 -0.45
C GLN A 139 4.85 16.01 0.45
N ASN A 140 4.82 17.19 -0.16
CA ASN A 140 4.49 18.40 0.58
C ASN A 140 2.98 18.48 0.81
N TYR A 141 2.58 19.32 1.77
CA TYR A 141 1.18 19.52 2.13
C TYR A 141 0.32 19.95 0.93
N SER A 142 0.83 20.85 0.08
CA SER A 142 0.10 21.31 -1.12
C SER A 142 -0.23 20.18 -2.11
N ALA A 143 0.69 19.24 -2.33
CA ALA A 143 0.47 18.09 -3.21
C ALA A 143 -0.57 17.13 -2.63
N ILE A 144 -0.51 16.89 -1.31
CA ILE A 144 -1.50 16.08 -0.60
C ILE A 144 -2.89 16.71 -0.75
N MET A 145 -3.02 18.01 -0.46
CA MET A 145 -4.28 18.73 -0.59
C MET A 145 -4.78 18.80 -2.04
N TYR A 146 -3.88 18.83 -3.02
CA TYR A 146 -4.26 18.71 -4.43
C TYR A 146 -4.88 17.34 -4.73
N GLY A 147 -4.24 16.25 -4.28
CA GLY A 147 -4.77 14.90 -4.43
C GLY A 147 -6.16 14.76 -3.80
N TYR A 148 -6.34 15.28 -2.59
CA TYR A 148 -7.64 15.33 -1.91
C TYR A 148 -8.71 16.11 -2.67
N LYS A 149 -8.36 17.26 -3.27
CA LYS A 149 -9.29 18.00 -4.14
C LYS A 149 -9.71 17.20 -5.37
N GLN A 150 -8.79 16.47 -5.99
CA GLN A 150 -9.12 15.61 -7.13
C GLN A 150 -10.04 14.46 -6.71
N CYS A 151 -9.76 13.83 -5.57
CA CYS A 151 -10.59 12.81 -4.95
C CYS A 151 -12.04 13.32 -4.77
N ILE A 152 -12.23 14.46 -4.08
CA ILE A 152 -13.56 15.07 -3.89
C ILE A 152 -14.25 15.38 -5.22
N LYS A 153 -13.53 15.99 -6.17
CA LYS A 153 -14.07 16.34 -7.49
C LYS A 153 -14.54 15.11 -8.25
N TYR A 154 -13.76 14.04 -8.21
CA TYR A 154 -14.09 12.77 -8.85
C TYR A 154 -15.35 12.17 -8.21
N HIS A 155 -15.37 12.05 -6.88
CA HIS A 155 -16.48 11.44 -6.16
C HIS A 155 -17.77 12.23 -6.21
N ARG A 156 -17.71 13.56 -6.25
CA ARG A 156 -18.90 14.40 -6.45
C ARG A 156 -19.61 14.07 -7.77
N LYS A 157 -18.88 13.71 -8.83
CA LYS A 157 -19.47 13.27 -10.11
C LYS A 157 -20.08 11.87 -10.05
N LYS A 158 -19.68 11.06 -9.06
CA LYS A 158 -20.02 9.66 -8.89
C LYS A 158 -20.82 9.38 -7.61
N LYS A 159 -21.41 10.42 -7.00
CA LYS A 159 -22.11 10.33 -5.70
C LYS A 159 -23.29 9.36 -5.67
N GLU A 160 -23.90 9.08 -6.82
CA GLU A 160 -25.01 8.12 -6.93
C GLU A 160 -24.52 6.67 -6.98
N GLU A 161 -23.24 6.46 -7.32
CA GLU A 161 -22.61 5.14 -7.46
C GLU A 161 -21.72 4.79 -6.25
N LEU A 162 -21.11 5.80 -5.63
CA LEU A 162 -20.04 5.64 -4.64
C LEU A 162 -20.37 6.25 -3.28
N SER A 163 -20.00 5.55 -2.22
CA SER A 163 -19.94 6.04 -0.83
C SER A 163 -18.47 6.11 -0.39
N VAL A 164 -17.99 7.29 0.02
CA VAL A 164 -16.55 7.50 0.25
C VAL A 164 -16.28 7.85 1.71
N LEU A 165 -15.25 7.24 2.27
CA LEU A 165 -14.82 7.44 3.65
C LEU A 165 -13.31 7.66 3.71
N HIS A 166 -12.88 8.66 4.46
CA HIS A 166 -11.46 8.91 4.73
C HIS A 166 -11.19 8.61 6.21
N LEU A 167 -10.34 7.62 6.46
CA LEU A 167 -10.01 7.14 7.80
C LEU A 167 -8.57 7.46 8.16
N TYR A 168 -8.34 7.61 9.46
CA TYR A 168 -6.99 7.68 10.02
C TYR A 168 -6.85 6.91 11.33
N ALA A 169 -5.61 6.50 11.66
CA ALA A 169 -5.31 5.85 12.93
C ALA A 169 -4.82 6.85 14.01
N LYS A 170 -4.01 7.83 13.62
CA LYS A 170 -3.45 8.85 14.51
C LYS A 170 -3.55 10.24 13.88
N ASN A 171 -3.91 11.25 14.66
CA ASN A 171 -3.86 12.66 14.26
C ASN A 171 -2.81 13.40 15.10
N GLU A 172 -1.86 14.08 14.44
CA GLU A 172 -0.77 14.84 15.05
C GLU A 172 -0.98 16.37 14.87
N GLY A 173 -2.23 16.81 14.79
CA GLY A 173 -2.60 18.23 14.67
C GLY A 173 -3.01 18.66 13.27
N PHE A 174 -3.43 17.71 12.43
CA PHE A 174 -4.07 17.97 11.15
C PHE A 174 -5.55 18.34 11.34
N PRO A 175 -6.10 19.29 10.56
CA PRO A 175 -7.52 19.65 10.62
C PRO A 175 -8.40 18.48 10.17
N LEU A 176 -9.41 18.11 10.97
CA LEU A 176 -10.30 16.97 10.68
C LEU A 176 -11.36 17.28 9.61
N GLU A 177 -11.51 18.55 9.29
CA GLU A 177 -12.31 19.00 8.15
C GLU A 177 -11.51 20.08 7.42
N GLU A 178 -11.33 19.90 6.11
CA GLU A 178 -10.70 20.91 5.29
C GLU A 178 -11.22 20.87 3.84
N LYS A 179 -11.78 21.99 3.37
CA LYS A 179 -12.27 22.14 1.98
C LYS A 179 -13.30 21.08 1.57
N GLY A 180 -14.18 20.71 2.49
CA GLY A 180 -15.23 19.69 2.28
C GLY A 180 -14.72 18.26 2.27
N LEU A 181 -13.48 18.03 2.72
CA LEU A 181 -12.97 16.71 3.06
C LEU A 181 -13.04 16.53 4.57
N GLU A 182 -13.63 15.42 5.00
CA GLU A 182 -13.75 15.04 6.39
C GLU A 182 -12.95 13.77 6.64
N TRP A 183 -12.18 13.75 7.72
CA TRP A 183 -11.44 12.58 8.16
C TRP A 183 -12.01 12.05 9.46
N TYR A 184 -12.14 10.73 9.52
CA TYR A 184 -12.72 10.02 10.65
C TYR A 184 -11.67 9.12 11.32
N LEU A 185 -11.65 9.11 12.65
CA LEU A 185 -10.79 8.19 13.39
C LEU A 185 -11.31 6.75 13.23
N ASP A 186 -10.43 5.84 12.86
CA ASP A 186 -10.69 4.40 12.90
C ASP A 186 -10.60 3.91 14.35
N LYS A 187 -11.70 4.08 15.10
CA LYS A 187 -11.79 3.74 16.52
C LYS A 187 -11.42 2.28 16.74
N ASN A 188 -10.55 2.03 17.72
CA ASN A 188 -10.01 0.71 18.04
C ASN A 188 -9.35 -0.01 16.85
N GLN A 189 -9.01 0.72 15.78
CA GLN A 189 -8.44 0.16 14.56
C GLN A 189 -9.31 -0.95 13.94
N PHE A 190 -10.65 -0.82 14.04
CA PHE A 190 -11.57 -1.86 13.58
C PHE A 190 -11.44 -2.11 12.08
N ILE A 191 -11.50 -1.05 11.26
CA ILE A 191 -11.43 -1.19 9.80
C ILE A 191 -10.03 -1.65 9.39
N ARG A 192 -8.99 -1.07 9.99
CA ARG A 192 -7.60 -1.53 9.80
C ARG A 192 -7.45 -3.01 10.08
N GLY A 193 -7.94 -3.48 11.23
CA GLY A 193 -7.87 -4.88 11.63
C GLY A 193 -8.65 -5.79 10.69
N PHE A 194 -9.81 -5.35 10.20
CA PHE A 194 -10.66 -6.12 9.30
C PHE A 194 -9.99 -6.47 7.97
N PHE A 195 -9.24 -5.52 7.38
CA PHE A 195 -8.57 -5.71 6.08
C PHE A 195 -7.06 -5.93 6.19
N LYS A 196 -6.52 -6.09 7.40
CA LYS A 196 -5.11 -6.39 7.62
C LYS A 196 -4.81 -7.79 7.08
N LYS A 197 -3.99 -7.88 6.03
CA LYS A 197 -3.34 -9.11 5.58
C LYS A 197 -1.83 -8.91 5.58
N PHE A 198 -1.07 -10.00 5.75
CA PHE A 198 0.41 -10.01 5.64
C PHE A 198 1.12 -8.97 6.53
N ASN A 199 0.54 -8.66 7.70
CA ASN A 199 1.00 -7.59 8.59
C ASN A 199 1.10 -6.19 7.95
N MET A 200 0.40 -5.96 6.83
CA MET A 200 0.37 -4.68 6.13
C MET A 200 -0.93 -3.90 6.43
N VAL A 201 -0.81 -2.58 6.38
CA VAL A 201 -1.95 -1.67 6.41
C VAL A 201 -2.30 -1.32 4.98
N PHE A 202 -3.57 -1.40 4.64
CA PHE A 202 -4.04 -0.97 3.33
C PHE A 202 -4.05 0.56 3.24
N ASN A 203 -3.89 1.08 2.03
CA ASN A 203 -4.06 2.50 1.71
C ASN A 203 -5.47 2.77 1.18
N ILE A 204 -6.01 1.83 0.39
CA ILE A 204 -7.33 1.94 -0.22
C ILE A 204 -8.04 0.60 -0.10
N VAL A 205 -9.32 0.63 0.28
CA VAL A 205 -10.23 -0.51 0.19
C VAL A 205 -11.45 -0.10 -0.62
N ILE A 206 -11.84 -0.92 -1.59
CA ILE A 206 -13.04 -0.76 -2.40
C ILE A 206 -13.93 -1.97 -2.14
N ILE A 207 -15.17 -1.75 -1.74
CA ILE A 207 -16.11 -2.79 -1.34
C ILE A 207 -17.36 -2.69 -2.20
N GLN A 208 -17.67 -3.76 -2.92
CA GLN A 208 -18.89 -3.88 -3.70
C GLN A 208 -20.08 -4.24 -2.79
N PRO A 209 -21.33 -3.91 -3.17
CA PRO A 209 -22.52 -4.20 -2.35
C PRO A 209 -22.71 -5.70 -2.02
N ASN A 210 -22.20 -6.58 -2.88
CA ASN A 210 -22.25 -8.03 -2.71
C ASN A 210 -21.22 -8.57 -1.69
N GLY A 211 -20.33 -7.71 -1.17
CA GLY A 211 -19.26 -8.06 -0.22
C GLY A 211 -17.94 -8.50 -0.85
N GLU A 212 -17.81 -8.45 -2.17
CA GLU A 212 -16.50 -8.51 -2.81
C GLU A 212 -15.71 -7.25 -2.52
N PHE A 213 -14.40 -7.37 -2.37
CA PHE A 213 -13.55 -6.24 -2.11
C PHE A 213 -12.20 -6.34 -2.80
N TYR A 214 -11.60 -5.17 -2.95
CA TYR A 214 -10.23 -4.93 -3.38
C TYR A 214 -9.54 -4.16 -2.27
N ALA A 215 -8.40 -4.66 -1.79
CA ALA A 215 -7.58 -3.98 -0.80
C ALA A 215 -6.19 -3.75 -1.36
N GLN A 216 -5.76 -2.49 -1.39
CA GLN A 216 -4.44 -2.07 -1.87
C GLN A 216 -3.53 -1.77 -0.68
N TYR A 217 -2.39 -2.45 -0.60
CA TYR A 217 -1.39 -2.28 0.45
C TYR A 217 -0.20 -1.42 0.02
N SER A 218 0.12 -1.41 -1.28
CA SER A 218 1.22 -0.63 -1.84
C SER A 218 0.82 -0.02 -3.20
N GLY A 219 1.71 -0.04 -4.20
CA GLY A 219 1.39 0.38 -5.57
C GLY A 219 0.33 -0.53 -6.21
N SER A 220 -0.23 -0.11 -7.34
CA SER A 220 -1.05 -0.96 -8.20
C SER A 220 -0.76 -0.61 -9.64
N LYS A 221 -0.78 -1.60 -10.55
CA LYS A 221 -0.75 -1.32 -12.00
C LYS A 221 -2.05 -0.70 -12.50
N TYR A 222 -3.13 -0.88 -11.76
CA TYR A 222 -4.45 -0.41 -12.14
C TYR A 222 -4.66 1.04 -11.66
N ASP A 223 -5.20 1.87 -12.55
CA ASP A 223 -5.66 3.19 -12.15
C ASP A 223 -6.92 3.08 -11.26
N TYR A 224 -7.21 4.17 -10.55
CA TYR A 224 -8.32 4.21 -9.60
C TYR A 224 -9.68 4.02 -10.26
N ASP A 225 -9.91 4.60 -11.43
CA ASP A 225 -11.17 4.50 -12.18
C ASP A 225 -11.48 3.04 -12.55
N THR A 226 -10.42 2.31 -12.87
CA THR A 226 -10.46 0.92 -13.29
C THR A 226 -10.92 -0.01 -12.18
N VAL A 227 -10.48 0.23 -10.94
CA VAL A 227 -10.84 -0.61 -9.78
C VAL A 227 -12.20 -0.26 -9.18
N ILE A 228 -12.81 0.89 -9.48
CA ILE A 228 -14.15 1.24 -8.97
C ILE A 228 -15.26 1.04 -10.00
N THR A 229 -14.92 0.97 -11.29
CA THR A 229 -15.91 0.85 -12.35
C THR A 229 -16.45 -0.59 -12.47
N PRO A 230 -17.75 -0.84 -12.29
CA PRO A 230 -18.30 -2.20 -12.18
C PRO A 230 -17.99 -3.13 -13.35
N TYR A 231 -18.06 -2.65 -14.60
CA TYR A 231 -17.79 -3.49 -15.77
C TYR A 231 -16.30 -3.85 -15.92
N LYS A 232 -15.39 -3.00 -15.40
CA LYS A 232 -13.94 -3.26 -15.40
C LYS A 232 -13.57 -4.23 -14.28
N TRP A 233 -14.23 -4.13 -13.12
CA TRP A 233 -13.97 -4.94 -11.92
C TRP A 233 -13.79 -6.43 -12.22
N GLY A 234 -14.75 -7.04 -12.94
CA GLY A 234 -14.73 -8.47 -13.23
C GLY A 234 -13.54 -8.89 -14.10
N VAL A 235 -13.15 -8.05 -15.07
CA VAL A 235 -11.99 -8.28 -15.93
C VAL A 235 -10.71 -8.28 -15.10
N HIS A 236 -10.51 -7.27 -14.25
CA HIS A 236 -9.29 -7.15 -13.43
C HIS A 236 -9.21 -8.23 -12.35
N LYS A 237 -10.33 -8.54 -11.70
CA LYS A 237 -10.38 -9.64 -10.75
C LYS A 237 -9.99 -10.96 -11.43
N THR A 238 -10.49 -11.23 -12.63
CA THR A 238 -10.16 -12.45 -13.38
C THR A 238 -8.69 -12.47 -13.80
N GLU A 239 -8.16 -11.36 -14.29
CA GLU A 239 -6.74 -11.22 -14.64
C GLU A 239 -5.84 -11.46 -13.42
N PHE A 240 -6.17 -10.84 -12.28
CA PHE A 240 -5.47 -11.02 -11.02
C PHE A 240 -5.46 -12.48 -10.57
N LEU A 241 -6.62 -13.14 -10.55
CA LEU A 241 -6.73 -14.54 -10.13
C LEU A 241 -5.89 -15.47 -11.04
N ARG A 242 -5.94 -15.25 -12.35
CA ARG A 242 -5.14 -16.01 -13.33
C ARG A 242 -3.64 -15.78 -13.13
N GLU A 243 -3.22 -14.53 -12.91
CA GLU A 243 -1.80 -14.21 -12.69
C GLU A 243 -1.29 -14.79 -11.36
N ILE A 244 -2.11 -14.76 -10.30
CA ILE A 244 -1.80 -15.42 -9.02
C ILE A 244 -1.65 -16.94 -9.17
N GLU A 245 -2.55 -17.58 -9.92
CA GLU A 245 -2.51 -19.03 -10.17
C GLU A 245 -1.22 -19.41 -10.89
N LEU A 246 -0.93 -18.76 -12.03
CA LEU A 246 0.27 -19.00 -12.82
C LEU A 246 1.58 -18.74 -12.05
N LEU A 247 1.60 -17.74 -11.17
CA LEU A 247 2.80 -17.42 -10.36
C LEU A 247 3.01 -18.40 -9.19
N ASN A 248 2.03 -19.23 -8.88
CA ASN A 248 2.07 -20.20 -7.80
C ASN A 248 2.22 -21.65 -8.27
N GLU A 249 2.00 -21.93 -9.55
CA GLU A 249 2.38 -23.20 -10.19
C GLU A 249 3.89 -23.46 -10.01
N ASP A 250 4.26 -24.73 -9.75
CA ASP A 250 5.63 -25.17 -9.46
C ASP A 250 6.43 -25.53 -10.73
#